data_AF-A0A645J3X0-F1
#
_entry.id   AF-A0A645J3X0-F1
#
_cell.length_a   1.000
_cell.length_b   1.000
_cell.length_c   1.000
_cell.angle_alpha   90.00
_cell.angle_beta   90.00
_cell.angle_gamma   90.00
#
_symmetry.space_group_name_H-M   'P 1'
#
loop_
_entity.id
_entity.type
_entity.pdbx_description
1 polymer ?
#
loop_
_entity_poly.entity_id
_entity_poly.type
_entity_poly.pdbx_seq_one_letter_code
_entity_poly.pdbx_strand_id
1 'polypeptide(L)'
;MFAGFLPTKNAERLAAVQKLADQPRCTVLLEAPHRIIELAQALALLGERRVTLAREITKQFEDIASMPAHELAAWLQASPQRVKGEFAIVLHPVTVQQESGEAERVLKLLLAELPTRTAVKLAAEITGASRNTLYDRALELKRAAEEE
;
A
#
# COMPACT_ATOMS: atom_id res chain seq x y z
N MET A 1 -5.03 10.42 4.14
CA MET A 1 -4.81 11.36 3.02
C MET A 1 -6.11 11.48 2.26
N PHE A 2 -6.48 12.67 1.80
CA PHE A 2 -7.60 12.85 0.89
C PHE A 2 -7.03 13.09 -0.52
N ALA A 3 -7.39 12.23 -1.47
CA ALA A 3 -6.90 12.29 -2.85
C ALA A 3 -8.00 12.69 -3.86
N GLY A 4 -9.26 12.81 -3.41
CA GLY A 4 -10.36 13.28 -4.25
C GLY A 4 -10.64 12.35 -5.44
N PHE A 5 -10.82 12.92 -6.62
CA PHE A 5 -11.11 12.15 -7.84
C PHE A 5 -9.81 11.80 -8.58
N LEU A 6 -9.69 10.54 -9.01
CA LEU A 6 -8.60 10.14 -9.91
C LEU A 6 -8.84 10.64 -11.35
N PRO A 7 -7.78 10.71 -12.20
CA PRO A 7 -7.91 11.08 -13.60
C PRO A 7 -8.94 10.25 -14.37
N THR A 8 -9.59 10.87 -15.35
CA THR A 8 -10.63 10.22 -16.18
C THR A 8 -10.04 9.32 -17.25
N LYS A 9 -8.86 9.66 -17.78
CA LYS A 9 -8.16 8.86 -18.79
C LYS A 9 -7.59 7.59 -18.18
N ASN A 10 -7.82 6.45 -18.84
CA ASN A 10 -7.45 5.13 -18.34
C ASN A 10 -5.96 5.02 -17.94
N ALA A 11 -5.04 5.42 -18.82
CA ALA A 11 -3.60 5.34 -18.54
C ALA A 11 -3.17 6.20 -17.35
N GLU A 12 -3.70 7.43 -17.24
CA GLU A 12 -3.40 8.33 -16.13
C GLU A 12 -4.00 7.83 -14.81
N ARG A 13 -5.19 7.21 -14.86
CA ARG A 13 -5.83 6.56 -13.70
C ARG A 13 -5.02 5.37 -13.21
N LEU A 14 -4.58 4.49 -14.10
CA LEU A 14 -3.74 3.35 -13.74
C LEU A 14 -2.42 3.80 -13.12
N ALA A 15 -1.77 4.82 -13.70
CA ALA A 15 -0.55 5.40 -13.13
C ALA A 15 -0.79 6.01 -11.74
N ALA A 16 -1.94 6.67 -11.52
CA ALA A 16 -2.32 7.18 -10.21
C ALA A 16 -2.56 6.05 -9.20
N VAL A 17 -3.25 4.96 -9.59
CA VAL A 17 -3.46 3.78 -8.74
C VAL A 17 -2.14 3.09 -8.40
N GLN A 18 -1.21 2.98 -9.35
CA GLN A 18 0.11 2.40 -9.09
C GLN A 18 0.86 3.17 -8.00
N LYS A 19 0.83 4.51 -8.04
CA LYS A 19 1.42 5.34 -6.97
C LYS A 19 0.74 5.14 -5.62
N LEU A 20 -0.53 4.73 -5.60
CA LEU A 20 -1.24 4.43 -4.37
C LEU A 20 -0.86 3.07 -3.79
N ALA A 21 -0.36 2.12 -4.60
CA ALA A 21 0.13 0.83 -4.11
C ALA A 21 1.19 1.00 -3.02
N ASP A 22 2.11 1.94 -3.22
CA ASP A 22 3.21 2.24 -2.29
C ASP A 22 2.83 3.27 -1.22
N GLN A 23 1.57 3.70 -1.15
CA GLN A 23 1.11 4.68 -0.16
C GLN A 23 0.71 3.97 1.15
N PRO A 24 1.51 4.07 2.23
CA PRO A 24 1.24 3.35 3.48
C PRO A 24 0.03 3.91 4.23
N ARG A 25 -0.31 5.19 4.03
CA ARG A 25 -1.41 5.83 4.75
C ARG A 25 -2.76 5.46 4.14
N CYS A 26 -3.77 5.45 4.99
CA CYS A 26 -5.17 5.43 4.56
C CYS A 26 -5.42 6.57 3.56
N THR A 27 -6.07 6.25 2.44
CA THR A 27 -6.35 7.21 1.35
C THR A 27 -7.83 7.21 1.01
N VAL A 28 -8.44 8.39 0.97
CA VAL A 28 -9.84 8.58 0.62
C VAL A 28 -9.94 9.13 -0.80
N LEU A 29 -10.76 8.46 -1.62
CA LEU A 29 -11.13 8.84 -2.97
C LEU A 29 -12.63 9.17 -3.03
N LEU A 30 -13.01 9.99 -4.00
CA LEU A 30 -14.40 10.22 -4.40
C LEU A 30 -14.59 9.68 -5.83
N GLU A 31 -15.79 9.20 -6.13
CA GLU A 31 -16.11 8.79 -7.50
C GLU A 31 -17.58 8.97 -7.87
N ALA A 32 -17.81 9.25 -9.15
CA ALA A 32 -19.12 9.37 -9.75
C ALA A 32 -19.66 8.00 -10.22
N PRO A 33 -20.99 7.80 -10.29
CA PRO A 33 -21.58 6.49 -10.57
C PRO A 33 -21.20 5.92 -11.94
N HIS A 34 -21.08 6.79 -12.96
CA HIS A 34 -20.71 6.37 -14.30
C HIS A 34 -19.24 5.96 -14.43
N ARG A 35 -18.42 6.19 -13.40
CA ARG A 35 -16.98 5.89 -13.38
C ARG A 35 -16.59 4.79 -12.37
N ILE A 36 -17.50 4.41 -11.47
CA ILE A 36 -17.16 3.53 -10.34
C ILE A 36 -16.62 2.17 -10.78
N ILE A 37 -17.16 1.60 -11.87
CA ILE A 37 -16.69 0.33 -12.42
C ILE A 37 -15.26 0.46 -12.96
N GLU A 38 -14.97 1.53 -13.70
CA GLU A 38 -13.64 1.77 -14.25
C GLU A 38 -12.60 2.03 -13.15
N LEU A 39 -13.00 2.72 -12.08
CA LEU A 39 -12.17 2.89 -10.90
C LEU A 39 -11.92 1.55 -10.20
N ALA A 40 -12.96 0.76 -9.97
CA ALA A 40 -12.84 -0.55 -9.32
C ALA A 40 -11.93 -1.50 -10.10
N GLN A 41 -12.02 -1.52 -11.43
CA GLN A 41 -11.10 -2.28 -12.29
C GLN A 41 -9.65 -1.80 -12.15
N ALA A 42 -9.42 -0.49 -12.06
CA ALA A 42 -8.08 0.03 -11.84
C ALA A 42 -7.55 -0.33 -10.44
N LEU A 43 -8.39 -0.21 -9.41
CA LEU A 43 -8.05 -0.54 -8.02
C LEU A 43 -7.74 -2.03 -7.81
N ALA A 44 -8.17 -2.91 -8.71
CA ALA A 44 -7.82 -4.34 -8.64
C ALA A 44 -6.29 -4.59 -8.64
N LEU A 45 -5.49 -3.66 -9.18
CA LEU A 45 -4.01 -3.70 -9.09
C LEU A 45 -3.48 -3.69 -7.65
N LEU A 46 -4.28 -3.23 -6.69
CA LEU A 46 -3.93 -3.20 -5.27
C LEU A 46 -4.16 -4.57 -4.59
N GLY A 47 -4.68 -5.57 -5.30
CA GLY A 47 -4.77 -6.96 -4.86
C GLY A 47 -5.57 -7.14 -3.56
N GLU A 48 -4.91 -7.70 -2.54
CA GLU A 48 -5.49 -7.98 -1.22
C GLU A 48 -5.69 -6.74 -0.34
N ARG A 49 -5.25 -5.57 -0.79
CA ARG A 49 -5.45 -4.33 -0.01
C ARG A 49 -6.94 -4.14 0.24
N ARG A 50 -7.33 -4.03 1.51
CA ARG A 50 -8.72 -3.76 1.87
C ARG A 50 -9.16 -2.39 1.36
N VAL A 51 -10.35 -2.34 0.80
CA VAL A 51 -11.04 -1.12 0.39
C VAL A 51 -12.42 -1.09 1.04
N THR A 52 -12.83 0.08 1.52
CA THR A 52 -14.21 0.33 1.94
C THR A 52 -14.87 1.24 0.94
N LEU A 53 -15.97 0.80 0.36
CA LEU A 53 -16.83 1.63 -0.46
C LEU A 53 -18.03 2.05 0.37
N ALA A 54 -18.28 3.34 0.39
CA ALA A 54 -19.39 3.99 1.07
C ALA A 54 -20.21 4.76 0.05
N ARG A 55 -21.48 4.37 -0.11
CA ARG A 55 -22.40 4.88 -1.12
C ARG A 55 -23.52 5.66 -0.45
N GLU A 56 -23.82 6.85 -0.96
CA GLU A 56 -24.94 7.68 -0.49
C GLU A 56 -24.92 7.95 1.03
N ILE A 57 -23.73 8.22 1.60
CA ILE A 57 -23.57 8.49 3.03
C ILE A 57 -24.49 9.63 3.49
N THR A 58 -25.14 9.47 4.64
CA THR A 58 -26.19 10.33 5.23
C THR A 58 -27.57 10.27 4.56
N LYS A 59 -27.75 9.53 3.45
CA LYS A 59 -29.04 9.39 2.77
C LYS A 59 -29.77 8.11 3.20
N GLN A 60 -31.07 8.01 2.92
CA GLN A 60 -31.92 6.89 3.34
C GLN A 60 -31.43 5.51 2.86
N PHE A 61 -30.71 5.47 1.73
CA PHE A 61 -30.22 4.25 1.10
C PHE A 61 -28.69 4.13 1.16
N GLU A 62 -28.11 4.55 2.28
CA GLU A 62 -26.68 4.36 2.59
C GLU A 62 -26.28 2.88 2.51
N ASP A 63 -25.10 2.62 1.95
CA ASP A 63 -24.55 1.27 1.84
C ASP A 63 -23.03 1.31 1.98
N ILE A 64 -22.50 0.50 2.89
CA ILE A 64 -21.07 0.46 3.21
C ILE A 64 -20.61 -0.99 3.15
N ALA A 65 -19.62 -1.26 2.30
CA ALA A 65 -19.05 -2.57 2.13
C ALA A 65 -17.52 -2.50 2.15
N SER A 66 -16.89 -3.50 2.76
CA SER A 66 -15.42 -3.61 2.80
C SER A 66 -14.97 -4.98 2.30
N MET A 67 -14.02 -4.98 1.38
CA MET A 67 -13.51 -6.18 0.70
C MET A 67 -12.08 -5.95 0.20
N PRO A 68 -11.37 -7.00 -0.27
CA PRO A 68 -10.15 -6.83 -1.04
C PRO A 68 -10.38 -5.99 -2.32
N ALA A 69 -9.40 -5.18 -2.71
CA ALA A 69 -9.52 -4.28 -3.86
C ALA A 69 -9.86 -5.03 -5.16
N HIS A 70 -9.31 -6.22 -5.34
CA HIS A 70 -9.55 -7.06 -6.53
C HIS A 70 -10.99 -7.59 -6.63
N GLU A 71 -11.74 -7.68 -5.53
CA GLU A 71 -13.13 -8.15 -5.53
C GLU A 71 -14.14 -7.03 -5.87
N LEU A 72 -13.74 -5.76 -5.72
CA LEU A 72 -14.65 -4.62 -5.77
C LEU A 72 -15.46 -4.53 -7.08
N ALA A 73 -14.81 -4.78 -8.21
CA ALA A 73 -15.47 -4.70 -9.52
C ALA A 73 -16.57 -5.77 -9.65
N ALA A 74 -16.29 -7.01 -9.25
CA ALA A 74 -17.26 -8.10 -9.27
C ALA A 74 -18.42 -7.81 -8.30
N TRP A 75 -18.12 -7.30 -7.11
CA TRP A 75 -19.14 -6.93 -6.13
C TRP A 75 -20.07 -5.84 -6.64
N LEU A 76 -19.55 -4.81 -7.31
CA LEU A 76 -20.36 -3.75 -7.93
C LEU A 76 -21.26 -4.31 -9.05
N GLN A 77 -20.73 -5.22 -9.88
CA GLN A 77 -21.47 -5.80 -11.00
C GLN A 77 -22.56 -6.79 -10.58
N ALA A 78 -22.46 -7.38 -9.38
CA ALA A 78 -23.45 -8.31 -8.85
C ALA A 78 -24.83 -7.66 -8.58
N SER A 79 -24.95 -6.34 -8.59
CA SER A 79 -26.27 -5.68 -8.53
C SER A 79 -26.26 -4.30 -9.20
N PRO A 80 -27.20 -4.01 -10.13
CA PRO A 80 -27.34 -2.69 -10.76
C PRO A 80 -27.57 -1.54 -9.77
N GLN A 81 -28.02 -1.82 -8.55
CA GLN A 81 -28.23 -0.77 -7.55
C GLN A 81 -26.91 -0.31 -6.90
N ARG A 82 -25.87 -1.15 -6.90
CA ARG A 82 -24.57 -0.85 -6.29
C ARG A 82 -23.74 0.17 -7.05
N VAL A 83 -24.07 0.41 -8.33
CA VAL A 83 -23.38 1.39 -9.19
C VAL A 83 -24.08 2.75 -9.25
N LYS A 84 -25.14 2.97 -8.47
CA LYS A 84 -25.91 4.22 -8.46
C LYS A 84 -25.53 5.11 -7.28
N GLY A 85 -25.58 6.42 -7.49
CA GLY A 85 -25.31 7.40 -6.45
C GLY A 85 -23.85 7.83 -6.37
N GLU A 86 -23.50 8.50 -5.28
CA GLU A 86 -22.19 9.07 -5.01
C GLU A 86 -21.38 8.17 -4.09
N PHE A 87 -20.07 8.07 -4.36
CA PHE A 87 -19.18 7.15 -3.67
C PHE A 87 -18.02 7.86 -2.98
N ALA A 88 -17.79 7.48 -1.73
CA ALA A 88 -16.51 7.64 -1.05
C ALA A 88 -15.83 6.28 -0.96
N ILE A 89 -14.56 6.20 -1.35
CA ILE A 89 -13.78 4.97 -1.31
C ILE A 89 -12.58 5.19 -0.38
N VAL A 90 -12.44 4.32 0.60
CA VAL A 90 -11.32 4.33 1.55
C VAL A 90 -10.39 3.18 1.21
N LEU A 91 -9.18 3.49 0.76
CA LEU A 91 -8.08 2.55 0.65
C LEU A 91 -7.44 2.42 2.03
N HIS A 92 -7.49 1.23 2.62
CA HIS A 92 -6.95 0.98 3.95
C HIS A 92 -5.43 1.17 3.95
N PRO A 93 -4.82 1.53 5.09
CA PRO A 93 -3.36 1.61 5.15
C PRO A 93 -2.75 0.24 4.83
N VAL A 94 -1.59 0.26 4.19
CA VAL A 94 -0.78 -0.94 3.98
C VAL A 94 0.52 -0.77 4.73
N THR A 95 0.98 -1.85 5.36
CA THR A 95 2.34 -1.89 5.87
C THR A 95 3.25 -2.00 4.66
N VAL A 96 3.77 -0.86 4.20
CA VAL A 96 4.91 -0.89 3.29
C VAL A 96 6.04 -1.43 4.14
N GLN A 97 6.41 -2.69 3.92
CA GLN A 97 7.70 -3.18 4.40
C GLN A 97 8.73 -2.24 3.77
N GLN A 98 9.29 -1.31 4.53
CA GLN A 98 10.51 -0.64 4.13
C GLN A 98 11.45 -1.76 3.72
N GLU A 99 11.98 -1.69 2.49
CA GLU A 99 12.75 -2.76 1.85
C GLU A 99 13.76 -3.37 2.83
N SER A 100 13.35 -4.43 3.53
CA SER A 100 14.24 -5.14 4.45
C SER A 100 15.37 -5.77 3.64
N GLY A 101 15.12 -6.04 2.35
CA GLY A 101 16.11 -6.51 1.38
C GLY A 101 17.22 -5.52 1.10
N GLU A 102 16.93 -4.22 0.86
CA GLU A 102 17.98 -3.24 0.61
C GLU A 102 18.77 -2.94 1.87
N ALA A 103 18.07 -2.72 2.99
CA ALA A 103 18.71 -2.46 4.28
C ALA A 103 19.62 -3.62 4.72
N GLU A 104 19.17 -4.87 4.55
CA GLU A 104 19.97 -6.06 4.83
C GLU A 104 21.12 -6.25 3.82
N ARG A 105 20.89 -6.00 2.52
CA ARG A 105 21.94 -6.08 1.49
C ARG A 105 23.07 -5.09 1.77
N VAL A 106 22.73 -3.83 2.02
CA VAL A 106 23.69 -2.78 2.36
C VAL A 106 24.41 -3.13 3.67
N LEU A 107 23.67 -3.60 4.69
CA LEU A 107 24.27 -4.03 5.95
C LEU A 107 25.27 -5.18 5.77
N LYS A 108 24.96 -6.22 4.97
CA LYS A 108 25.86 -7.35 4.69
C LYS A 108 27.16 -6.90 4.03
N LEU A 109 27.07 -6.04 3.01
CA LEU A 109 28.25 -5.50 2.32
C LEU A 109 29.12 -4.67 3.27
N LEU A 110 28.51 -3.84 4.12
CA LEU A 110 29.26 -3.03 5.08
C LEU A 110 29.86 -3.86 6.21
N LEU A 111 29.20 -4.93 6.67
CA LEU A 111 29.71 -5.83 7.71
C LEU A 111 30.96 -6.61 7.26
N ALA A 112 31.14 -6.81 5.95
CA ALA A 112 32.35 -7.44 5.41
C ALA A 112 33.60 -6.54 5.54
N GLU A 113 33.42 -5.22 5.51
CA GLU A 113 34.53 -4.26 5.44
C GLU A 113 34.70 -3.44 6.73
N LEU A 114 33.68 -3.36 7.58
CA LEU A 114 33.62 -2.42 8.70
C LEU A 114 33.18 -3.08 10.01
N PRO A 115 33.59 -2.52 11.17
CA PRO A 115 33.06 -2.93 12.47
C PRO A 115 31.53 -2.76 12.53
N THR A 116 30.84 -3.70 13.19
CA THR A 116 29.37 -3.76 13.28
C THR A 116 28.72 -2.42 13.63
N ARG A 117 29.29 -1.68 14.59
CA ARG A 117 28.76 -0.37 14.99
C ARG A 117 28.76 0.65 13.86
N THR A 118 29.82 0.69 13.06
CA THR A 118 29.96 1.61 11.92
C THR A 118 29.09 1.15 10.76
N ALA A 119 29.06 -0.16 10.46
CA ALA A 119 28.21 -0.73 9.43
C ALA A 119 26.73 -0.45 9.68
N VAL A 120 26.23 -0.66 10.91
CA VAL A 120 24.85 -0.37 11.30
C VAL A 120 24.54 1.13 11.19
N LYS A 121 25.45 1.99 11.63
CA LYS A 121 25.27 3.45 11.53
C LYS A 121 25.12 3.88 10.07
N LEU A 122 26.01 3.43 9.19
CA LEU A 122 26.01 3.78 7.77
C LEU A 122 24.82 3.16 7.03
N ALA A 123 24.49 1.89 7.30
CA ALA A 123 23.32 1.25 6.71
C ALA A 123 22.02 2.01 7.05
N ALA A 124 21.87 2.48 8.29
CA ALA A 124 20.73 3.29 8.70
C ALA A 124 20.70 4.66 8.00
N GLU A 125 21.85 5.29 7.80
CA GLU A 125 21.96 6.58 7.10
C GLU A 125 21.67 6.44 5.59
N ILE A 126 22.09 5.34 4.97
CA ILE A 126 21.88 5.07 3.54
C ILE A 126 20.44 4.66 3.25
N THR A 127 19.88 3.76 4.07
CA THR A 127 18.56 3.13 3.78
C THR A 127 17.40 3.77 4.53
N GLY A 128 17.68 4.61 5.53
CA GLY A 128 16.67 5.18 6.43
C GLY A 128 16.06 4.18 7.41
N ALA A 129 16.55 2.93 7.46
CA ALA A 129 16.06 1.90 8.37
C ALA A 129 16.48 2.17 9.83
N SER A 130 15.71 1.62 10.77
CA SER A 130 15.97 1.74 12.21
C SER A 130 17.34 1.15 12.60
N ARG A 131 18.16 1.94 13.29
CA ARG A 131 19.46 1.49 13.82
C ARG A 131 19.33 0.29 14.75
N ASN A 132 18.28 0.23 15.58
CA ASN A 132 18.08 -0.89 16.50
C ASN A 132 17.80 -2.17 15.72
N THR A 133 16.88 -2.10 14.75
CA THR A 133 16.53 -3.23 13.88
C THR A 133 17.74 -3.74 13.10
N LEU A 134 18.56 -2.83 12.56
CA LEU A 134 19.79 -3.18 11.86
C LEU A 134 20.85 -3.79 12.79
N TYR A 135 20.92 -3.35 14.05
CA TYR A 135 21.86 -3.90 15.02
C TYR A 135 21.50 -5.33 15.42
N ASP A 136 20.22 -5.59 15.72
CA ASP A 136 19.73 -6.92 16.04
C ASP A 136 19.99 -7.88 14.85
N ARG A 137 19.69 -7.43 13.63
CA ARG A 137 19.97 -8.20 12.41
C ARG A 137 21.47 -8.47 12.22
N ALA A 138 22.34 -7.51 12.52
CA ALA A 138 23.78 -7.71 12.42
C ALA A 138 24.30 -8.77 13.42
N LEU A 139 23.71 -8.84 14.61
CA LEU A 139 24.04 -9.88 15.60
C LEU A 139 23.57 -11.26 15.13
N GLU A 140 22.37 -11.37 14.58
CA GLU A 140 21.86 -12.63 13.99
C GLU A 140 22.76 -13.13 12.87
N LEU A 141 23.17 -12.24 11.95
CA LEU A 141 24.04 -12.59 10.83
C LEU A 141 25.43 -13.05 11.30
N LYS A 142 25.97 -12.45 12.37
CA LYS A 142 27.23 -12.90 12.97
C LYS A 142 27.12 -14.28 13.61
N ARG A 143 26.03 -14.54 14.34
CA ARG A 143 25.77 -15.86 14.93
C ARG A 143 25.65 -16.94 13.85
N ALA A 144 24.89 -16.66 12.79
CA ALA A 144 24.74 -17.59 11.67
C ALA A 144 26.09 -17.90 10.98
N ALA A 145 26.98 -16.92 10.85
CA ALA A 145 28.32 -17.11 10.27
C ALA A 145 29.31 -17.84 11.21
N GLU A 146 29.02 -17.92 12.51
CA GLU A 146 29.80 -18.69 13.49
C GLU A 146 29.31 -20.15 13.62
N GLU A 147 28.10 -20.45 13.13
CA GLU A 147 27.49 -21.78 13.14
C GLU A 147 27.72 -22.58 11.84
N GLU A 148 28.22 -21.94 10.78
CA GLU A 148 28.69 -22.55 9.51
C GLU A 148 30.21 -22.81 9.51
#